data_AF-A0AAE9ERC1-F1
#
_entry.id   AF-A0AAE9ERC1-F1
#
_cell.length_a   1.000
_cell.length_b   1.000
_cell.length_c   1.000
_cell.angle_alpha   90.00
_cell.angle_beta   90.00
_cell.angle_gamma   90.00
#
_symmetry.space_group_name_H-M   'P 1'
#
loop_
_entity.id
_entity.type
_entity.pdbx_description
1 polymer ?
#
loop_
_entity_poly.entity_id
_entity_poly.type
_entity_poly.pdbx_seq_one_letter_code
_entity_poly.pdbx_strand_id
1 'polypeptide(L)'
;MSDTSKSTKSRSKKRLSWNPLQRMLSIVTGRNSMGTQDTNSSDGDGKVMIRWTASCINTSCPIFSRSPQFNMIYSPAPSLLMYVVVMLASEHATTKTLQRLFELSDADIEEVREMSSKLTNLRAPNQFYCFVRFLVDEERTTTVSKELMIRSNEVSTQQVFASIRPSRVVKYLNTLTFQPVSFNRPALLTTNGYGSAGLNAKWLGTTRKAGLHRFACTYHKKKFEVFFEIRTAWRKVNMDQFEVIEIPFKFGPNSDSFGSLILLRPHFIGHLAYANRQLTAEQLSKALGELFSATWIPTGKLLIPQFTTSYCHDLWKNLMRHGVQPDLGQSQKAPPMASLWHWASLKVSSDGIRGDVAVKEKKKRTESQKALQKTFHDRLPSESLLEKHKTYAARVDSPFTYIVMVHGIPIFTGSYFGSPPPKSMDIFVNAPERIRHRHTAINRKRKAKDTRKQKLLRKLRKSEEREKEKDRKRAEKEQKKNSKRSASPPATPSATTTTTTSDSSKSSSSSKSSPLSPKVSIIDKKEEKQKEKSKSSGWRRLANRIFRRRN
;
A
#
# COMPACT_ATOMS: atom_id res chain seq x y z
N MET A 1 -62.08 -11.20 32.58
CA MET A 1 -60.74 -10.98 33.19
C MET A 1 -60.04 -12.33 33.28
N SER A 2 -58.69 -12.36 33.27
CA SER A 2 -57.82 -13.55 33.43
C SER A 2 -58.13 -14.74 32.46
N ASP A 3 -57.17 -15.31 31.76
CA ASP A 3 -55.82 -15.65 32.24
C ASP A 3 -54.73 -15.58 31.18
N THR A 4 -53.47 -15.65 31.62
CA THR A 4 -52.30 -15.73 30.73
C THR A 4 -51.49 -17.00 30.96
N SER A 5 -51.17 -17.75 29.90
CA SER A 5 -50.11 -18.76 29.98
C SER A 5 -49.40 -19.00 28.64
N LYS A 6 -48.05 -19.01 28.72
CA LYS A 6 -47.09 -19.91 28.05
C LYS A 6 -47.13 -20.05 26.49
N SER A 7 -46.02 -20.05 25.75
CA SER A 7 -44.60 -19.98 26.10
C SER A 7 -43.68 -19.68 24.89
N THR A 8 -42.49 -19.11 25.15
CA THR A 8 -41.23 -19.24 24.39
C THR A 8 -41.19 -19.01 22.86
N LYS A 9 -40.46 -17.96 22.45
CA LYS A 9 -39.09 -18.12 21.87
C LYS A 9 -38.33 -16.78 21.80
N SER A 10 -37.33 -16.62 22.67
CA SER A 10 -36.49 -15.42 22.77
C SER A 10 -35.39 -15.36 21.71
N ARG A 11 -35.69 -14.81 20.53
CA ARG A 11 -34.67 -14.43 19.54
C ARG A 11 -34.14 -13.03 19.85
N SER A 12 -33.00 -12.95 20.56
CA SER A 12 -32.35 -11.69 20.92
C SER A 12 -31.82 -10.95 19.68
N LYS A 13 -32.65 -10.09 19.07
CA LYS A 13 -32.24 -9.14 18.04
C LYS A 13 -31.21 -8.16 18.64
N LYS A 14 -29.92 -8.45 18.44
CA LYS A 14 -28.86 -7.43 18.59
C LYS A 14 -29.25 -6.26 17.69
N ARG A 15 -29.57 -5.11 18.28
CA ARG A 15 -29.81 -3.86 17.53
C ARG A 15 -28.51 -3.51 16.82
N LEU A 16 -28.44 -3.75 15.51
CA LEU A 16 -27.41 -3.18 14.65
C LEU A 16 -27.52 -1.66 14.76
N SER A 17 -26.42 -1.01 15.15
CA SER A 17 -26.36 0.45 15.22
C SER A 17 -26.59 1.04 13.84
N TRP A 18 -27.63 1.87 13.72
CA TRP A 18 -28.03 2.49 12.45
C TRP A 18 -26.90 3.37 11.94
N ASN A 19 -26.25 2.96 10.84
CA ASN A 19 -25.03 3.58 10.34
C ASN A 19 -25.21 4.06 8.89
N PRO A 20 -25.48 5.35 8.65
CA PRO A 20 -25.74 5.89 7.31
C PRO A 20 -24.62 5.61 6.30
N LEU A 21 -23.37 5.62 6.75
CA LEU A 21 -22.20 5.33 5.91
C LEU A 21 -22.29 3.94 5.28
N GLN A 22 -22.81 2.94 6.00
CA GLN A 22 -22.88 1.57 5.50
C GLN A 22 -23.92 1.42 4.37
N ARG A 23 -24.97 2.26 4.36
CA ARG A 23 -26.01 2.26 3.33
C ARG A 23 -25.60 3.02 2.07
N MET A 24 -24.88 4.14 2.20
CA MET A 24 -24.24 4.80 1.05
C MET A 24 -23.11 3.93 0.47
N LEU A 25 -22.29 3.30 1.33
CA LEU A 25 -21.24 2.39 0.85
C LEU A 25 -21.83 1.17 0.15
N SER A 26 -22.92 0.55 0.60
CA SER A 26 -23.53 -0.60 -0.11
C SER A 26 -24.04 -0.24 -1.51
N ILE A 27 -24.54 0.99 -1.70
CA ILE A 27 -24.95 1.50 -3.03
C ILE A 27 -23.72 1.74 -3.93
N VAL A 28 -22.60 2.21 -3.36
CA VAL A 28 -21.36 2.49 -4.12
C VAL A 28 -20.47 1.25 -4.34
N THR A 29 -20.66 0.18 -3.54
CA THR A 29 -19.86 -1.07 -3.57
C THR A 29 -20.64 -2.31 -4.00
N GLY A 30 -21.85 -2.15 -4.54
CA GLY A 30 -22.55 -3.19 -5.30
C GLY A 30 -22.94 -4.46 -4.53
N ARG A 31 -22.98 -4.44 -3.19
CA ARG A 31 -23.21 -5.65 -2.38
C ARG A 31 -24.70 -6.05 -2.29
N ASN A 32 -25.30 -6.35 -3.44
CA ASN A 32 -26.62 -6.96 -3.53
C ASN A 32 -26.56 -8.42 -3.07
N SER A 33 -26.91 -8.68 -1.81
CA SER A 33 -26.99 -10.03 -1.25
C SER A 33 -28.36 -10.68 -1.52
N MET A 34 -28.68 -10.96 -2.79
CA MET A 34 -29.66 -11.96 -3.23
C MET A 34 -29.32 -12.35 -4.67
N GLY A 35 -29.33 -13.65 -4.96
CA GLY A 35 -28.44 -14.22 -5.98
C GLY A 35 -28.96 -14.27 -7.41
N THR A 36 -28.00 -14.39 -8.33
CA THR A 36 -28.14 -15.10 -9.61
C THR A 36 -26.77 -15.71 -9.94
N GLN A 37 -26.72 -16.72 -10.80
CA GLN A 37 -25.53 -17.57 -11.01
C GLN A 37 -24.53 -16.99 -12.02
N ASP A 38 -23.37 -17.65 -12.08
CA ASP A 38 -22.15 -17.24 -12.77
C ASP A 38 -22.32 -17.03 -14.28
N THR A 39 -21.59 -16.04 -14.82
CA THR A 39 -21.03 -16.11 -16.18
C THR A 39 -19.54 -15.80 -16.09
N ASN A 40 -18.71 -16.64 -16.71
CA ASN A 40 -17.26 -16.56 -16.54
C ASN A 40 -16.65 -15.45 -17.40
N SER A 41 -16.12 -14.40 -16.76
CA SER A 41 -15.13 -13.50 -17.38
C SER A 41 -13.97 -13.27 -16.40
N SER A 42 -12.93 -14.08 -16.52
CA SER A 42 -11.71 -13.95 -15.72
C SER A 42 -10.76 -12.94 -16.35
N ASP A 43 -10.97 -11.64 -16.07
CA ASP A 43 -9.90 -10.62 -16.00
C ASP A 43 -10.45 -9.28 -15.48
N GLY A 44 -9.72 -8.62 -14.58
CA GLY A 44 -9.86 -7.17 -14.35
C GLY A 44 -10.99 -6.64 -13.45
N ASP A 45 -11.49 -7.41 -12.47
CA ASP A 45 -12.57 -6.98 -11.54
C ASP A 45 -12.15 -5.85 -10.57
N GLY A 46 -12.04 -4.63 -11.11
CA GLY A 46 -11.65 -3.43 -10.39
C GLY A 46 -12.04 -2.15 -11.13
N LYS A 47 -12.86 -1.32 -10.48
CA LYS A 47 -13.38 -0.03 -10.98
C LYS A 47 -12.36 0.83 -11.74
N VAL A 48 -12.81 1.53 -12.79
CA VAL A 48 -11.96 2.34 -13.69
C VAL A 48 -11.11 3.34 -12.91
N MET A 49 -11.71 4.00 -11.92
CA MET A 49 -11.03 4.99 -11.08
C MET A 49 -9.90 4.41 -10.24
N ILE A 50 -9.98 3.12 -9.88
CA ILE A 50 -8.94 2.42 -9.12
C ILE A 50 -7.82 1.96 -10.06
N ARG A 51 -8.17 1.41 -11.24
CA ARG A 51 -7.21 1.07 -12.31
C ARG A 51 -6.40 2.29 -12.74
N TRP A 52 -7.07 3.42 -12.98
CA TRP A 52 -6.43 4.68 -13.34
C TRP A 52 -5.58 5.25 -12.19
N THR A 53 -6.04 5.17 -10.94
CA THR A 53 -5.26 5.64 -9.78
C THR A 53 -4.01 4.79 -9.54
N ALA A 54 -4.08 3.47 -9.72
CA ALA A 54 -2.90 2.60 -9.71
C ALA A 54 -1.92 3.00 -10.83
N SER A 55 -2.43 3.26 -12.04
CA SER A 55 -1.63 3.73 -13.19
C SER A 55 -0.89 5.05 -12.92
N CYS A 56 -1.52 6.00 -12.22
CA CYS A 56 -0.88 7.23 -11.75
C CYS A 56 0.26 7.00 -10.74
N ILE A 57 0.22 5.91 -9.96
CA ILE A 57 1.20 5.59 -8.90
C ILE A 57 2.36 4.74 -9.45
N ASN A 58 2.05 3.74 -10.29
CA ASN A 58 3.02 2.78 -10.81
C ASN A 58 3.66 3.23 -12.14
N THR A 59 3.08 4.23 -12.83
CA THR A 59 3.50 4.77 -14.14
C THR A 59 3.48 3.75 -15.29
N SER A 60 2.59 2.77 -15.22
CA SER A 60 2.31 1.80 -16.30
C SER A 60 1.83 2.50 -17.58
N CYS A 61 0.77 3.30 -17.46
CA CYS A 61 0.18 4.02 -18.58
C CYS A 61 1.15 5.11 -19.11
N PRO A 62 1.48 5.13 -20.42
CA PRO A 62 2.54 5.95 -21.00
C PRO A 62 2.36 7.48 -20.88
N ILE A 63 1.15 7.94 -20.58
CA ILE A 63 0.84 9.37 -20.34
C ILE A 63 1.52 9.93 -19.09
N PHE A 64 1.90 9.08 -18.14
CA PHE A 64 2.55 9.46 -16.89
C PHE A 64 4.07 9.42 -17.05
N SER A 65 4.78 10.31 -16.35
CA SER A 65 6.23 10.41 -16.46
C SER A 65 6.91 9.16 -15.90
N ARG A 66 7.43 8.31 -16.79
CA ARG A 66 8.36 7.21 -16.43
C ARG A 66 9.66 7.71 -15.77
N SER A 67 10.00 9.00 -15.92
CA SER A 67 11.11 9.61 -15.18
C SER A 67 10.71 9.79 -13.70
N PRO A 68 11.52 9.31 -12.74
CA PRO A 68 11.13 9.30 -11.33
C PRO A 68 11.34 10.68 -10.70
N GLN A 69 10.38 11.59 -10.89
CA GLN A 69 10.37 12.90 -10.22
C GLN A 69 9.66 12.75 -8.86
N PHE A 70 10.46 12.50 -7.83
CA PHE A 70 9.98 12.35 -6.46
C PHE A 70 9.22 13.61 -6.00
N ASN A 71 8.11 13.44 -5.26
CA ASN A 71 7.11 14.47 -4.96
C ASN A 71 6.18 14.89 -6.13
N MET A 72 6.12 14.11 -7.22
CA MET A 72 5.04 14.20 -8.21
C MET A 72 3.65 14.04 -7.58
N ILE A 73 2.69 14.72 -8.19
CA ILE A 73 1.26 14.66 -7.86
C ILE A 73 0.42 14.62 -9.14
N TYR A 74 -0.53 13.70 -9.18
CA TYR A 74 -1.55 13.57 -10.21
C TYR A 74 -2.95 13.75 -9.61
N SER A 75 -3.92 14.11 -10.46
CA SER A 75 -5.35 14.11 -10.12
C SER A 75 -6.07 13.11 -11.02
N PRO A 76 -6.36 11.88 -10.53
CA PRO A 76 -6.92 10.81 -11.35
C PRO A 76 -8.18 11.22 -12.12
N ALA A 77 -9.22 11.70 -11.45
CA ALA A 77 -10.50 12.03 -12.09
C ALA A 77 -10.40 13.07 -13.22
N PRO A 78 -9.77 14.26 -13.04
CA PRO A 78 -9.53 15.19 -14.15
C PRO A 78 -8.73 14.57 -15.31
N SER A 79 -7.67 13.81 -15.01
CA SER A 79 -6.84 13.22 -16.07
C SER A 79 -7.60 12.16 -16.89
N LEU A 80 -8.39 11.30 -16.25
CA LEU A 80 -9.23 10.31 -16.94
C LEU A 80 -10.29 11.00 -17.82
N LEU A 81 -10.97 12.02 -17.29
CA LEU A 81 -11.95 12.81 -18.04
C LEU A 81 -11.35 13.50 -19.27
N MET A 82 -10.10 13.99 -19.20
CA MET A 82 -9.40 14.52 -20.38
C MET A 82 -9.22 13.46 -21.48
N TYR A 83 -8.86 12.22 -21.12
CA TYR A 83 -8.64 11.16 -22.10
C TYR A 83 -9.93 10.59 -22.69
N VAL A 84 -11.01 10.51 -21.91
CA VAL A 84 -12.33 10.12 -22.45
C VAL A 84 -12.83 11.16 -23.46
N VAL A 85 -12.63 12.47 -23.22
CA VAL A 85 -12.93 13.50 -24.23
C VAL A 85 -12.05 13.37 -25.48
N VAL A 86 -10.75 13.09 -25.34
CA VAL A 86 -9.86 12.83 -26.49
C VAL A 86 -10.31 11.60 -27.30
N MET A 87 -10.78 10.54 -26.64
CA MET A 87 -11.32 9.34 -27.29
C MET A 87 -12.61 9.61 -28.07
N LEU A 88 -13.50 10.45 -27.55
CA LEU A 88 -14.73 10.89 -28.24
C LEU A 88 -14.43 11.79 -29.45
N ALA A 89 -13.42 12.65 -29.33
CA ALA A 89 -12.95 13.55 -30.40
C ALA A 89 -12.17 12.83 -31.51
N SER A 90 -11.64 11.64 -31.23
CA SER A 90 -10.86 10.83 -32.17
C SER A 90 -11.72 10.15 -33.25
N GLU A 91 -11.06 9.64 -34.29
CA GLU A 91 -11.68 8.80 -35.32
C GLU A 91 -11.63 7.31 -34.93
N HIS A 92 -12.47 6.48 -35.55
CA HIS A 92 -12.76 5.13 -35.06
C HIS A 92 -11.52 4.21 -34.92
N ALA A 93 -10.54 4.31 -35.81
CA ALA A 93 -9.28 3.57 -35.73
C ALA A 93 -8.39 4.06 -34.57
N THR A 94 -8.27 5.38 -34.43
CA THR A 94 -7.55 6.05 -33.34
C THR A 94 -8.22 5.77 -31.99
N THR A 95 -9.56 5.85 -31.90
CA THR A 95 -10.35 5.52 -30.70
C THR A 95 -10.12 4.07 -30.28
N LYS A 96 -10.14 3.09 -31.19
CA LYS A 96 -9.81 1.68 -30.87
C LYS A 96 -8.37 1.51 -30.35
N THR A 97 -7.43 2.30 -30.84
CA THR A 97 -6.04 2.31 -30.37
C THR A 97 -5.93 2.90 -28.96
N LEU A 98 -6.64 4.00 -28.68
CA LEU A 98 -6.71 4.60 -27.35
C LEU A 98 -7.47 3.73 -26.33
N GLN A 99 -8.57 3.08 -26.73
CA GLN A 99 -9.31 2.10 -25.90
C GLN A 99 -8.40 0.96 -25.45
N ARG A 100 -7.56 0.42 -26.35
CA ARG A 100 -6.56 -0.61 -26.01
C ARG A 100 -5.46 -0.09 -25.08
N LEU A 101 -4.97 1.13 -25.31
CA LEU A 101 -3.83 1.71 -24.58
C LEU A 101 -4.19 2.28 -23.20
N PHE A 102 -5.44 2.69 -23.01
CA PHE A 102 -6.02 3.07 -21.71
C PHE A 102 -6.81 1.94 -21.06
N GLU A 103 -6.99 0.82 -21.75
CA GLU A 103 -7.82 -0.33 -21.37
C GLU A 103 -9.28 0.09 -21.00
N LEU A 104 -9.87 1.02 -21.75
CA LEU A 104 -11.19 1.59 -21.48
C LEU A 104 -12.28 0.97 -22.36
N SER A 105 -13.26 0.35 -21.70
CA SER A 105 -14.51 -0.16 -22.30
C SER A 105 -15.63 0.89 -22.26
N ASP A 106 -16.72 0.63 -22.97
CA ASP A 106 -17.91 1.51 -22.93
C ASP A 106 -18.60 1.48 -21.55
N ALA A 107 -18.45 0.39 -20.78
CA ALA A 107 -18.91 0.32 -19.39
C ALA A 107 -18.07 1.21 -18.45
N ASP A 108 -16.76 1.32 -18.68
CA ASP A 108 -15.90 2.26 -17.94
C ASP A 108 -16.33 3.72 -18.20
N ILE A 109 -16.83 4.05 -19.40
CA ILE A 109 -17.34 5.39 -19.74
C ILE A 109 -18.60 5.74 -18.91
N GLU A 110 -19.47 4.76 -18.62
CA GLU A 110 -20.62 4.97 -17.74
C GLU A 110 -20.19 5.18 -16.27
N GLU A 111 -19.20 4.43 -15.78
CA GLU A 111 -18.62 4.69 -14.44
C GLU A 111 -18.00 6.10 -14.38
N VAL A 112 -17.33 6.54 -15.45
CA VAL A 112 -16.81 7.91 -15.58
C VAL A 112 -17.93 8.95 -15.57
N ARG A 113 -19.07 8.70 -16.21
CA ARG A 113 -20.23 9.61 -16.18
C ARG A 113 -20.81 9.73 -14.76
N GLU A 114 -21.04 8.61 -14.09
CA GLU A 114 -21.56 8.59 -12.72
C GLU A 114 -20.59 9.28 -11.74
N MET A 115 -19.29 9.03 -11.89
CA MET A 115 -18.21 9.68 -11.15
C MET A 115 -18.20 11.19 -11.39
N SER A 116 -18.26 11.65 -12.64
CA SER A 116 -18.25 13.09 -12.96
C SER A 116 -19.50 13.79 -12.45
N SER A 117 -20.68 13.17 -12.55
CA SER A 117 -21.93 13.65 -11.92
C SER A 117 -21.76 13.90 -10.43
N LYS A 118 -21.25 12.91 -9.69
CA LYS A 118 -20.96 13.02 -8.25
C LYS A 118 -19.97 14.14 -7.93
N LEU A 119 -18.90 14.30 -8.71
CA LEU A 119 -17.92 15.38 -8.49
C LEU A 119 -18.44 16.77 -8.86
N THR A 120 -19.30 16.88 -9.88
CA THR A 120 -19.99 18.13 -10.24
C THR A 120 -20.92 18.58 -9.12
N ASN A 121 -21.70 17.67 -8.53
CA ASN A 121 -22.63 17.97 -7.43
C ASN A 121 -21.94 18.35 -6.11
N LEU A 122 -20.65 18.04 -5.95
CA LEU A 122 -19.84 18.41 -4.79
C LEU A 122 -19.06 19.73 -4.96
N ARG A 123 -19.17 20.41 -6.11
CA ARG A 123 -18.47 21.68 -6.36
C ARG A 123 -18.94 22.77 -5.39
N ALA A 124 -18.00 23.39 -4.69
CA ALA A 124 -18.26 24.43 -3.70
C ALA A 124 -17.20 25.55 -3.82
N PRO A 125 -17.60 26.82 -4.02
CA PRO A 125 -16.66 27.94 -4.16
C PRO A 125 -15.62 27.99 -3.04
N ASN A 126 -14.34 28.17 -3.41
CA ASN A 126 -13.19 28.20 -2.50
C ASN A 126 -12.96 26.94 -1.64
N GLN A 127 -13.71 25.85 -1.87
CA GLN A 127 -13.70 24.62 -1.06
C GLN A 127 -13.41 23.36 -1.88
N PHE A 128 -14.12 23.15 -3.01
CA PHE A 128 -13.86 22.03 -3.91
C PHE A 128 -14.13 22.40 -5.37
N TYR A 129 -13.15 22.13 -6.24
CA TYR A 129 -13.34 22.06 -7.68
C TYR A 129 -12.74 20.78 -8.26
N CYS A 130 -13.35 20.30 -9.33
CA CYS A 130 -12.83 19.28 -10.23
C CYS A 130 -13.40 19.60 -11.61
N PHE A 131 -12.55 19.88 -12.60
CA PHE A 131 -13.00 20.27 -13.93
C PHE A 131 -12.06 19.81 -15.04
N VAL A 132 -12.64 19.76 -16.25
CA VAL A 132 -11.93 19.61 -17.53
C VAL A 132 -12.50 20.64 -18.52
N ARG A 133 -11.61 21.33 -19.25
CA ARG A 133 -11.94 22.31 -20.29
C ARG A 133 -11.06 22.10 -21.51
N PHE A 134 -11.66 22.13 -22.68
CA PHE A 134 -10.98 22.11 -23.96
C PHE A 134 -11.18 23.49 -24.58
N LEU A 135 -10.13 24.30 -24.51
CA LEU A 135 -10.17 25.69 -24.98
C LEU A 135 -9.65 25.73 -26.41
N VAL A 136 -10.50 26.24 -27.30
CA VAL A 136 -10.23 26.45 -28.72
C VAL A 136 -10.02 27.94 -28.95
N ASP A 137 -9.19 28.31 -29.92
CA ASP A 137 -9.02 29.71 -30.29
C ASP A 137 -10.31 30.34 -30.85
N GLU A 138 -10.37 31.67 -30.81
CA GLU A 138 -11.54 32.46 -31.23
C GLU A 138 -11.34 32.97 -32.66
N GLU A 139 -11.33 32.06 -33.62
CA GLU A 139 -11.17 32.34 -35.05
C GLU A 139 -12.28 31.70 -35.91
N ARG A 140 -12.53 32.28 -37.10
CA ARG A 140 -13.64 31.89 -37.98
C ARG A 140 -13.53 30.46 -38.54
N THR A 141 -12.31 29.91 -38.60
CA THR A 141 -12.00 28.57 -39.13
C THR A 141 -12.05 27.48 -38.07
N THR A 142 -11.85 27.82 -36.79
CA THR A 142 -11.71 26.86 -35.69
C THR A 142 -13.06 26.57 -35.05
N THR A 143 -13.74 25.51 -35.48
CA THR A 143 -15.03 25.07 -34.94
C THR A 143 -14.97 23.65 -34.38
N VAL A 144 -15.90 23.31 -33.48
CA VAL A 144 -16.04 21.98 -32.86
C VAL A 144 -17.42 21.43 -33.22
N SER A 145 -17.53 20.15 -33.56
CA SER A 145 -18.81 19.57 -33.97
C SER A 145 -19.82 19.57 -32.82
N LYS A 146 -21.09 19.85 -33.13
CA LYS A 146 -22.18 19.87 -32.14
C LYS A 146 -22.30 18.54 -31.40
N GLU A 147 -22.15 17.43 -32.12
CA GLU A 147 -22.15 16.08 -31.56
C GLU A 147 -21.04 15.88 -30.52
N LEU A 148 -19.81 16.29 -30.82
CA LEU A 148 -18.69 16.15 -29.88
C LEU A 148 -18.91 16.98 -28.62
N MET A 149 -19.45 18.19 -28.76
CA MET A 149 -19.81 19.04 -27.62
C MET A 149 -20.90 18.38 -26.75
N ILE A 150 -21.94 17.81 -27.36
CA ILE A 150 -23.02 17.10 -26.66
C ILE A 150 -22.46 15.88 -25.90
N ARG A 151 -21.86 14.92 -26.61
CA ARG A 151 -21.31 13.68 -26.01
C ARG A 151 -20.30 13.96 -24.89
N SER A 152 -19.46 14.98 -25.06
CA SER A 152 -18.45 15.36 -24.06
C SER A 152 -19.08 16.00 -22.82
N ASN A 153 -20.11 16.84 -22.99
CA ASN A 153 -20.83 17.46 -21.88
C ASN A 153 -21.66 16.43 -21.10
N GLU A 154 -22.26 15.45 -21.79
CA GLU A 154 -23.00 14.33 -21.20
C GLU A 154 -22.12 13.47 -20.28
N VAL A 155 -20.97 13.02 -20.77
CA VAL A 155 -20.06 12.16 -19.98
C VAL A 155 -19.38 12.93 -18.84
N SER A 156 -19.02 14.20 -19.05
CA SER A 156 -18.27 14.97 -18.05
C SER A 156 -19.13 15.84 -17.12
N THR A 157 -20.44 15.88 -17.32
CA THR A 157 -21.44 16.69 -16.58
C THR A 157 -21.07 18.16 -16.40
N GLN A 158 -20.39 18.73 -17.39
CA GLN A 158 -19.94 20.12 -17.40
C GLN A 158 -19.75 20.60 -18.84
N GLN A 159 -19.72 21.92 -19.07
CA GLN A 159 -19.25 22.45 -20.34
C GLN A 159 -17.77 22.07 -20.55
N VAL A 160 -17.49 21.22 -21.54
CA VAL A 160 -16.12 20.83 -21.89
C VAL A 160 -15.49 21.85 -22.81
N PHE A 161 -16.12 22.11 -23.96
CA PHE A 161 -15.57 22.97 -25.00
C PHE A 161 -15.99 24.44 -24.84
N ALA A 162 -15.04 25.34 -25.05
CA ALA A 162 -15.28 26.78 -25.18
C ALA A 162 -14.26 27.39 -26.16
N SER A 163 -14.74 28.27 -27.04
CA SER A 163 -13.87 29.14 -27.83
C SER A 163 -13.53 30.40 -27.01
N ILE A 164 -12.27 30.84 -27.02
CA ILE A 164 -11.78 31.96 -26.21
C ILE A 164 -10.48 32.55 -26.76
N ARG A 165 -10.38 33.89 -26.82
CA ARG A 165 -9.12 34.58 -27.21
C ARG A 165 -7.94 34.12 -26.33
N PRO A 166 -6.74 33.89 -26.89
CA PRO A 166 -5.54 33.51 -26.14
C PRO A 166 -5.26 34.37 -24.90
N SER A 167 -5.43 35.69 -25.00
CA SER A 167 -5.20 36.65 -23.90
C SER A 167 -6.18 36.53 -22.74
N ARG A 168 -7.34 35.86 -22.93
CA ARG A 168 -8.37 35.66 -21.90
C ARG A 168 -8.27 34.28 -21.22
N VAL A 169 -7.53 33.32 -21.78
CA VAL A 169 -7.38 31.94 -21.26
C VAL A 169 -6.99 31.92 -19.78
N VAL A 170 -5.92 32.63 -19.40
CA VAL A 170 -5.47 32.66 -17.99
C VAL A 170 -6.53 33.30 -17.09
N LYS A 171 -7.16 34.40 -17.51
CA LYS A 171 -8.23 35.05 -16.73
C LYS A 171 -9.44 34.12 -16.52
N TYR A 172 -9.78 33.30 -17.52
CA TYR A 172 -10.85 32.31 -17.44
C TYR A 172 -10.50 31.13 -16.53
N LEU A 173 -9.31 30.53 -16.69
CA LEU A 173 -8.89 29.42 -15.81
C LEU A 173 -8.82 29.85 -14.34
N ASN A 174 -8.45 31.12 -14.09
CA ASN A 174 -8.43 31.73 -12.75
C ASN A 174 -9.82 31.97 -12.13
N THR A 175 -10.94 31.81 -12.86
CA THR A 175 -12.29 31.78 -12.24
C THR A 175 -12.72 30.36 -11.84
N LEU A 176 -12.04 29.33 -12.34
CA LEU A 176 -12.31 27.92 -12.05
C LEU A 176 -11.40 27.35 -10.94
N THR A 177 -10.30 28.03 -10.62
CA THR A 177 -9.33 27.67 -9.57
C THR A 177 -9.42 28.63 -8.37
N PHE A 178 -8.93 28.21 -7.19
CA PHE A 178 -8.86 29.07 -6.00
C PHE A 178 -7.82 30.21 -6.10
N GLN A 179 -6.92 30.14 -7.09
CA GLN A 179 -5.73 30.97 -7.20
C GLN A 179 -5.25 31.10 -8.65
N PRO A 180 -4.50 32.18 -8.98
CA PRO A 180 -4.00 32.40 -10.33
C PRO A 180 -2.99 31.34 -10.77
N VAL A 181 -3.23 30.78 -11.97
CA VAL A 181 -2.34 29.80 -12.61
C VAL A 181 -1.54 30.50 -13.73
N SER A 182 -0.33 30.01 -13.99
CA SER A 182 0.55 30.52 -15.06
C SER A 182 0.97 29.36 -15.96
N PHE A 183 0.72 29.50 -17.26
CA PHE A 183 1.03 28.51 -18.29
C PHE A 183 1.78 29.19 -19.43
N ASN A 184 2.81 28.53 -19.96
CA ASN A 184 3.42 28.92 -21.24
C ASN A 184 2.61 28.23 -22.35
N ARG A 185 1.74 28.96 -23.05
CA ARG A 185 0.88 28.37 -24.08
C ARG A 185 1.69 27.99 -25.35
N PRO A 186 1.38 26.87 -26.03
CA PRO A 186 1.82 26.59 -27.40
C PRO A 186 1.22 27.54 -28.45
N ALA A 187 1.46 27.24 -29.73
CA ALA A 187 1.06 28.04 -30.88
C ALA A 187 -0.47 28.26 -31.04
N LEU A 188 -0.80 29.29 -31.84
CA LEU A 188 -2.15 29.67 -32.28
C LEU A 188 -2.83 28.57 -33.10
N LEU A 189 -4.16 28.71 -33.32
CA LEU A 189 -5.01 27.80 -34.10
C LEU A 189 -5.16 26.39 -33.51
N THR A 190 -5.02 26.23 -32.18
CA THR A 190 -4.98 24.89 -31.56
C THR A 190 -5.91 24.71 -30.38
N THR A 191 -6.55 23.53 -30.33
CA THR A 191 -7.24 23.04 -29.15
C THR A 191 -6.22 22.77 -28.04
N ASN A 192 -6.49 23.28 -26.85
CA ASN A 192 -5.67 23.06 -25.66
C ASN A 192 -6.56 22.51 -24.54
N GLY A 193 -6.28 21.28 -24.09
CA GLY A 193 -6.97 20.66 -22.96
C GLY A 193 -6.39 21.13 -21.62
N TYR A 194 -7.25 21.37 -20.64
CA TYR A 194 -6.95 21.83 -19.29
C TYR A 194 -7.74 21.00 -18.28
N GLY A 195 -7.08 20.34 -17.33
CA GLY A 195 -7.77 19.53 -16.32
C GLY A 195 -7.11 19.59 -14.95
N SER A 196 -7.92 19.79 -13.92
CA SER A 196 -7.44 19.95 -12.53
C SER A 196 -8.52 19.71 -11.49
N ALA A 197 -8.07 19.52 -10.25
CA ALA A 197 -8.90 19.56 -9.04
C ALA A 197 -8.21 20.35 -7.93
N GLY A 198 -9.00 20.89 -7.01
CA GLY A 198 -8.57 21.61 -5.82
C GLY A 198 -9.48 21.32 -4.64
N LEU A 199 -8.90 21.13 -3.45
CA LEU A 199 -9.63 20.79 -2.22
C LEU A 199 -9.08 21.58 -1.03
N ASN A 200 -9.95 22.36 -0.39
CA ASN A 200 -9.70 23.04 0.87
C ASN A 200 -10.57 22.37 1.96
N ALA A 201 -9.97 21.49 2.76
CA ALA A 201 -10.63 20.64 3.74
C ALA A 201 -9.97 20.73 5.12
N LYS A 202 -10.76 20.60 6.20
CA LYS A 202 -10.31 20.58 7.60
C LYS A 202 -10.34 19.15 8.14
N TRP A 203 -9.37 18.81 8.98
CA TRP A 203 -9.33 17.50 9.66
C TRP A 203 -10.57 17.27 10.54
N LEU A 204 -10.97 16.01 10.68
CA LEU A 204 -11.77 15.60 11.83
C LEU A 204 -10.84 15.38 13.03
N GLY A 205 -11.27 15.77 14.23
CA GLY A 205 -10.46 15.69 15.45
C GLY A 205 -9.66 16.96 15.74
N THR A 206 -8.63 16.85 16.59
CA THR A 206 -7.79 18.00 17.02
C THR A 206 -6.35 17.86 16.51
N THR A 207 -5.72 18.97 16.15
CA THR A 207 -4.34 19.02 15.65
C THR A 207 -3.44 19.90 16.51
N ARG A 208 -2.14 19.62 16.49
CA ARG A 208 -1.10 20.42 17.14
C ARG A 208 0.16 20.45 16.27
N LYS A 209 0.80 21.60 16.13
CA LYS A 209 2.13 21.72 15.48
C LYS A 209 3.15 20.95 16.32
N ALA A 210 3.81 19.95 15.72
CA ALA A 210 4.70 19.02 16.44
C ALA A 210 6.19 19.42 16.40
N GLY A 211 6.55 20.39 15.55
CA GLY A 211 7.93 20.84 15.36
C GLY A 211 8.68 20.03 14.32
N LEU A 212 10.01 20.06 14.39
CA LEU A 212 10.90 19.31 13.50
C LEU A 212 11.10 17.88 14.04
N HIS A 213 10.93 16.88 13.17
CA HIS A 213 11.33 15.50 13.49
C HIS A 213 12.17 14.89 12.37
N ARG A 214 13.00 13.90 12.74
CA ARG A 214 13.72 13.06 11.78
C ARG A 214 12.74 12.34 10.85
N PHE A 215 12.98 12.43 9.55
CA PHE A 215 12.33 11.72 8.46
C PHE A 215 13.42 11.01 7.62
N ALA A 216 13.22 9.73 7.31
CA ALA A 216 14.20 8.86 6.67
C ALA A 216 13.86 8.63 5.19
N CYS A 217 14.36 9.53 4.32
CA CYS A 217 14.04 9.58 2.89
C CYS A 217 14.55 8.36 2.10
N THR A 218 15.69 7.81 2.51
CA THR A 218 16.30 6.60 1.96
C THR A 218 16.83 5.76 3.14
N TYR A 219 17.31 4.54 2.90
CA TYR A 219 17.84 3.72 4.01
C TYR A 219 19.04 4.37 4.71
N HIS A 220 19.83 5.17 3.98
CA HIS A 220 21.01 5.88 4.47
C HIS A 220 20.75 7.38 4.76
N LYS A 221 19.85 8.03 4.02
CA LYS A 221 19.64 9.48 4.07
C LYS A 221 18.47 9.86 5.00
N LYS A 222 18.78 10.65 6.03
CA LYS A 222 17.82 11.20 7.00
C LYS A 222 17.96 12.72 7.02
N LYS A 223 16.86 13.41 7.29
CA LYS A 223 16.81 14.86 7.49
C LYS A 223 15.68 15.22 8.45
N PHE A 224 15.60 16.49 8.83
CA PHE A 224 14.46 17.02 9.56
C PHE A 224 13.39 17.54 8.59
N GLU A 225 12.14 17.16 8.86
CA GLU A 225 10.94 17.70 8.22
C GLU A 225 10.06 18.31 9.33
N VAL A 226 9.15 19.22 8.98
CA VAL A 226 8.16 19.75 9.93
C VAL A 226 7.00 18.77 10.02
N PHE A 227 6.50 18.48 11.23
CA PHE A 227 5.37 17.59 11.45
C PHE A 227 4.20 18.29 12.16
N PHE A 228 3.04 17.63 12.13
CA PHE A 228 1.91 17.89 13.02
C PHE A 228 1.45 16.59 13.69
N GLU A 229 0.97 16.75 14.92
CA GLU A 229 0.23 15.73 15.66
C GLU A 229 -1.25 15.90 15.33
N ILE A 230 -1.94 14.80 15.04
CA ILE A 230 -3.41 14.76 14.93
C ILE A 230 -3.96 13.71 15.91
N ARG A 231 -5.07 14.06 16.57
CA ARG A 231 -5.83 13.21 17.48
C ARG A 231 -7.23 13.03 16.90
N THR A 232 -7.48 11.85 16.34
CA THR A 232 -8.70 11.59 15.55
C THR A 232 -9.06 10.11 15.52
N ALA A 233 -10.27 9.82 15.04
CA ALA A 233 -10.64 8.48 14.63
C ALA A 233 -9.88 8.11 13.35
N TRP A 234 -9.30 6.93 13.31
CA TRP A 234 -8.50 6.44 12.19
C TRP A 234 -8.68 4.94 12.02
N ARG A 235 -8.27 4.39 10.87
CA ARG A 235 -8.24 2.94 10.64
C ARG A 235 -7.00 2.56 9.83
N LYS A 236 -6.61 1.29 9.91
CA LYS A 236 -5.45 0.78 9.16
C LYS A 236 -5.54 -0.71 8.83
N VAL A 237 -4.82 -1.09 7.77
CA VAL A 237 -4.61 -2.47 7.30
C VAL A 237 -3.11 -2.67 7.06
N ASN A 238 -2.61 -3.90 7.28
CA ASN A 238 -1.26 -4.28 6.89
C ASN A 238 -1.36 -5.27 5.72
N MET A 239 -0.93 -4.82 4.54
CA MET A 239 -0.73 -5.67 3.36
C MET A 239 0.72 -6.17 3.30
N ASP A 240 1.07 -6.94 2.28
CA ASP A 240 2.41 -7.53 2.13
C ASP A 240 3.51 -6.47 1.96
N GLN A 241 3.24 -5.38 1.23
CA GLN A 241 4.21 -4.32 0.95
C GLN A 241 4.00 -3.03 1.78
N PHE A 242 2.76 -2.75 2.19
CA PHE A 242 2.36 -1.48 2.81
C PHE A 242 1.59 -1.65 4.13
N GLU A 243 1.84 -0.78 5.10
CA GLU A 243 0.85 -0.38 6.09
C GLU A 243 0.00 0.74 5.47
N VAL A 244 -1.30 0.48 5.31
CA VAL A 244 -2.27 1.41 4.74
C VAL A 244 -3.04 2.08 5.87
N ILE A 245 -3.03 3.40 5.93
CA ILE A 245 -3.59 4.22 7.02
C ILE A 245 -4.62 5.18 6.42
N GLU A 246 -5.83 5.27 7.00
CA GLU A 246 -6.80 6.30 6.63
C GLU A 246 -6.98 7.35 7.74
N ILE A 247 -7.05 8.61 7.33
CA ILE A 247 -7.29 9.79 8.18
C ILE A 247 -8.45 10.60 7.55
N PRO A 248 -9.60 10.74 8.23
CA PRO A 248 -10.77 11.42 7.67
C PRO A 248 -10.70 12.94 7.81
N PHE A 249 -11.31 13.64 6.85
CA PHE A 249 -11.47 15.09 6.82
C PHE A 249 -12.87 15.48 6.35
N LYS A 250 -13.24 16.76 6.58
CA LYS A 250 -14.45 17.38 6.02
C LYS A 250 -14.13 18.64 5.23
N PHE A 251 -14.92 18.88 4.20
CA PHE A 251 -15.01 20.14 3.46
C PHE A 251 -16.50 20.55 3.46
N GLY A 252 -16.91 21.49 2.59
CA GLY A 252 -18.29 21.96 2.57
C GLY A 252 -18.63 22.95 3.71
N PRO A 253 -19.72 23.73 3.57
CA PRO A 253 -20.47 24.23 4.72
C PRO A 253 -21.34 23.11 5.34
N ASN A 254 -21.79 22.16 4.52
CA ASN A 254 -22.69 21.07 4.91
C ASN A 254 -21.92 19.95 5.63
N SER A 255 -22.58 19.28 6.58
CA SER A 255 -22.03 18.15 7.34
C SER A 255 -21.55 16.97 6.48
N ASP A 256 -22.16 16.83 5.30
CA ASP A 256 -22.14 15.58 4.53
C ASP A 256 -20.98 15.52 3.52
N SER A 257 -20.22 16.63 3.38
CA SER A 257 -19.04 16.73 2.51
C SER A 257 -17.80 16.15 3.18
N PHE A 258 -17.60 14.84 3.05
CA PHE A 258 -16.51 14.11 3.69
C PHE A 258 -15.51 13.49 2.70
N GLY A 259 -14.28 13.31 3.19
CA GLY A 259 -13.24 12.63 2.44
C GLY A 259 -12.19 12.02 3.37
N SER A 260 -11.15 11.45 2.78
CA SER A 260 -10.12 10.73 3.51
C SER A 260 -8.76 10.83 2.83
N LEU A 261 -7.74 11.10 3.64
CA LEU A 261 -6.34 10.95 3.27
C LEU A 261 -5.92 9.52 3.59
N ILE A 262 -5.66 8.73 2.54
CA ILE A 262 -5.11 7.39 2.65
C ILE A 262 -3.60 7.49 2.43
N LEU A 263 -2.82 6.90 3.33
CA LEU A 263 -1.36 6.86 3.29
C LEU A 263 -0.91 5.40 3.15
N LEU A 264 -0.22 5.10 2.05
CA LEU A 264 0.40 3.81 1.76
C LEU A 264 1.88 3.91 2.18
N ARG A 265 2.19 3.45 3.39
CA ARG A 265 3.53 3.50 3.97
C ARG A 265 4.22 2.14 3.80
N PRO A 266 5.33 2.03 3.05
CA PRO A 266 6.01 0.75 2.86
C PRO A 266 6.60 0.26 4.18
N HIS A 267 6.60 -1.06 4.42
CA HIS A 267 7.16 -1.64 5.65
C HIS A 267 8.67 -1.40 5.82
N PHE A 268 9.39 -1.13 4.71
CA PHE A 268 10.83 -0.94 4.68
C PHE A 268 11.21 0.44 4.13
N ILE A 269 12.11 1.14 4.84
CA ILE A 269 12.59 2.47 4.47
C ILE A 269 13.36 2.39 3.14
N GLY A 270 13.01 3.27 2.20
CA GLY A 270 13.56 3.30 0.84
C GLY A 270 12.86 2.38 -0.17
N HIS A 271 11.94 1.51 0.27
CA HIS A 271 11.28 0.55 -0.63
C HIS A 271 10.17 1.15 -1.50
N LEU A 272 9.78 2.41 -1.27
CA LEU A 272 8.61 3.04 -1.92
C LEU A 272 8.66 2.99 -3.46
N ALA A 273 9.80 3.32 -4.06
CA ALA A 273 9.92 3.38 -5.53
C ALA A 273 9.79 1.99 -6.20
N TYR A 274 10.10 0.91 -5.47
CA TYR A 274 9.86 -0.47 -5.93
C TYR A 274 8.42 -0.89 -5.65
N ALA A 275 7.91 -0.63 -4.44
CA ALA A 275 6.55 -1.00 -4.05
C ALA A 275 5.48 -0.32 -4.92
N ASN A 276 5.67 0.96 -5.26
CA ASN A 276 4.77 1.67 -6.18
C ASN A 276 4.76 1.03 -7.57
N ARG A 277 5.90 0.59 -8.11
CA ARG A 277 5.99 -0.09 -9.42
C ARG A 277 5.28 -1.45 -9.43
N GLN A 278 5.09 -2.08 -8.27
CA GLN A 278 4.41 -3.37 -8.13
C GLN A 278 2.95 -3.26 -7.70
N LEU A 279 2.46 -2.06 -7.40
CA LEU A 279 1.06 -1.83 -7.02
C LEU A 279 0.14 -2.02 -8.23
N THR A 280 -0.60 -3.13 -8.25
CA THR A 280 -1.63 -3.39 -9.25
C THR A 280 -2.97 -2.76 -8.87
N ALA A 281 -3.88 -2.64 -9.83
CA ALA A 281 -5.25 -2.18 -9.59
C ALA A 281 -5.99 -3.08 -8.59
N GLU A 282 -5.84 -4.40 -8.72
CA GLU A 282 -6.41 -5.41 -7.82
C GLU A 282 -5.88 -5.28 -6.39
N GLN A 283 -4.56 -5.11 -6.23
CA GLN A 283 -3.95 -4.89 -4.93
C GLN A 283 -4.50 -3.62 -4.28
N LEU A 284 -4.66 -2.54 -5.04
CA LEU A 284 -5.25 -1.30 -4.54
C LEU A 284 -6.75 -1.46 -4.22
N SER A 285 -7.52 -2.17 -5.05
CA SER A 285 -8.93 -2.49 -4.82
C SER A 285 -9.10 -3.29 -3.51
N LYS A 286 -8.31 -4.36 -3.35
CA LYS A 286 -8.27 -5.18 -2.13
C LYS A 286 -7.81 -4.37 -0.91
N ALA A 287 -6.79 -3.52 -1.05
CA ALA A 287 -6.32 -2.62 0.01
C ALA A 287 -7.48 -1.79 0.55
N LEU A 288 -8.25 -1.20 -0.36
CA LEU A 288 -9.38 -0.34 -0.05
C LEU A 288 -10.56 -1.12 0.52
N GLY A 289 -10.91 -2.28 -0.03
CA GLY A 289 -11.98 -3.15 0.47
C GLY A 289 -11.72 -3.65 1.89
N GLU A 290 -10.50 -4.13 2.18
CA GLU A 290 -10.08 -4.49 3.54
C GLU A 290 -10.06 -3.27 4.45
N LEU A 291 -9.58 -2.11 3.97
CA LEU A 291 -9.51 -0.88 4.75
C LEU A 291 -10.91 -0.37 5.11
N PHE A 292 -11.86 -0.27 4.17
CA PHE A 292 -13.26 0.12 4.43
C PHE A 292 -13.99 -0.88 5.36
N SER A 293 -13.55 -2.15 5.37
CA SER A 293 -14.06 -3.18 6.29
C SER A 293 -13.40 -3.15 7.68
N ALA A 294 -12.30 -2.42 7.86
CA ALA A 294 -11.55 -2.38 9.11
C ALA A 294 -12.24 -1.52 10.19
N THR A 295 -12.13 -1.94 11.45
CA THR A 295 -12.72 -1.22 12.58
C THR A 295 -12.02 0.11 12.84
N TRP A 296 -12.82 1.17 13.00
CA TRP A 296 -12.34 2.48 13.45
C TRP A 296 -11.74 2.43 14.87
N ILE A 297 -10.56 3.02 15.01
CA ILE A 297 -9.86 3.22 16.28
C ILE A 297 -10.16 4.67 16.71
N PRO A 298 -10.98 4.92 17.74
CA PRO A 298 -11.56 6.25 17.98
C PRO A 298 -10.56 7.30 18.51
N THR A 299 -9.46 6.86 19.14
CA THR A 299 -8.50 7.74 19.84
C THR A 299 -7.08 7.55 19.30
N GLY A 300 -6.91 7.72 17.99
CA GLY A 300 -5.62 7.69 17.32
C GLY A 300 -4.79 8.94 17.55
N LYS A 301 -3.59 8.80 18.09
CA LYS A 301 -2.57 9.87 18.15
C LYS A 301 -1.55 9.65 17.05
N LEU A 302 -1.65 10.36 15.92
CA LEU A 302 -0.79 10.16 14.74
C LEU A 302 0.22 11.31 14.59
N LEU A 303 1.39 11.02 14.02
CA LEU A 303 2.42 12.01 13.69
C LEU A 303 2.70 11.99 12.18
N ILE A 304 2.38 13.10 11.51
CA ILE A 304 2.34 13.21 10.04
C ILE A 304 3.22 14.41 9.61
N PRO A 305 4.05 14.30 8.56
CA PRO A 305 4.81 15.43 8.05
C PRO A 305 3.88 16.45 7.40
N GLN A 306 4.23 17.73 7.53
CA GLN A 306 3.62 18.80 6.74
C GLN A 306 4.31 18.81 5.38
N PHE A 307 3.56 18.71 4.29
CA PHE A 307 4.11 18.65 2.95
C PHE A 307 3.37 19.54 1.97
N THR A 308 4.01 19.85 0.85
CA THR A 308 3.42 20.58 -0.27
C THR A 308 3.96 20.01 -1.56
N THR A 309 3.07 19.59 -2.44
CA THR A 309 3.35 18.99 -3.74
C THR A 309 2.53 19.74 -4.78
N SER A 310 3.19 20.31 -5.77
CA SER A 310 2.54 20.99 -6.88
C SER A 310 3.29 20.65 -8.16
N TYR A 311 2.55 20.27 -9.20
CA TYR A 311 3.12 19.97 -10.50
C TYR A 311 2.14 20.37 -11.61
N CYS A 312 2.69 20.83 -12.74
CA CYS A 312 1.96 21.02 -13.99
C CYS A 312 2.66 20.20 -15.09
N HIS A 313 1.93 19.25 -15.67
CA HIS A 313 2.38 18.37 -16.75
C HIS A 313 1.62 18.71 -18.03
N ASP A 314 2.31 18.69 -19.17
CA ASP A 314 1.65 18.52 -20.47
C ASP A 314 1.65 17.02 -20.80
N LEU A 315 0.50 16.37 -20.62
CA LEU A 315 0.37 14.93 -20.83
C LEU A 315 0.37 14.56 -22.32
N TRP A 316 0.06 15.50 -23.22
CA TRP A 316 0.10 15.30 -24.67
C TRP A 316 1.51 14.99 -25.14
N LYS A 317 2.51 15.73 -24.64
CA LYS A 317 3.93 15.47 -24.93
C LYS A 317 4.41 14.10 -24.43
N ASN A 318 3.79 13.53 -23.40
CA ASN A 318 4.10 12.15 -22.98
C ASN A 318 3.45 11.13 -23.92
N LEU A 319 2.19 11.33 -24.32
CA LEU A 319 1.50 10.48 -25.30
C LEU A 319 2.26 10.40 -26.64
N MET A 320 2.62 11.56 -27.20
CA MET A 320 3.40 11.67 -28.45
C MET A 320 4.77 10.99 -28.36
N ARG A 321 5.47 11.08 -27.21
CA ARG A 321 6.75 10.39 -26.96
C ARG A 321 6.64 8.86 -26.94
N HIS A 322 5.43 8.33 -26.76
CA HIS A 322 5.16 6.90 -26.78
C HIS A 322 4.62 6.42 -28.13
N GLY A 323 4.82 7.19 -29.20
CA GLY A 323 4.48 6.81 -30.58
C GLY A 323 2.99 6.96 -30.92
N VAL A 324 2.16 7.39 -29.97
CA VAL A 324 0.74 7.64 -30.18
C VAL A 324 0.57 9.07 -30.67
N GLN A 325 0.21 9.23 -31.94
CA GLN A 325 -0.22 10.50 -32.51
C GLN A 325 -1.74 10.41 -32.79
N PRO A 326 -2.60 11.01 -31.96
CA PRO A 326 -4.04 11.01 -32.25
C PRO A 326 -4.37 12.07 -33.28
N ASP A 327 -5.05 11.67 -34.36
CA ASP A 327 -5.28 12.45 -35.59
C ASP A 327 -6.32 13.58 -35.47
N LEU A 328 -6.36 14.25 -34.30
CA LEU A 328 -7.20 15.41 -34.00
C LEU A 328 -6.91 16.63 -34.90
N GLY A 329 -5.91 16.56 -35.79
CA GLY A 329 -5.64 17.57 -36.82
C GLY A 329 -6.22 17.24 -38.20
N GLN A 330 -6.75 16.02 -38.42
CA GLN A 330 -7.40 15.62 -39.66
C GLN A 330 -8.91 15.38 -39.50
N SER A 331 -9.38 15.07 -38.28
CA SER A 331 -10.81 14.83 -38.05
C SER A 331 -11.65 16.11 -38.16
N GLN A 332 -12.82 16.01 -38.78
CA GLN A 332 -13.79 17.12 -38.87
C GLN A 332 -14.48 17.44 -37.53
N LYS A 333 -14.08 16.80 -36.42
CA LYS A 333 -14.77 16.92 -35.12
C LYS A 333 -14.25 18.07 -34.26
N ALA A 334 -12.94 18.35 -34.30
CA ALA A 334 -12.30 19.40 -33.50
C ALA A 334 -10.98 19.86 -34.15
N PRO A 335 -10.49 21.08 -33.87
CA PRO A 335 -9.19 21.55 -34.36
C PRO A 335 -8.00 20.83 -33.69
N PRO A 336 -6.80 20.82 -34.33
CA PRO A 336 -5.61 20.12 -33.84
C PRO A 336 -5.26 20.41 -32.38
N MET A 337 -4.89 19.34 -31.67
CA MET A 337 -4.51 19.37 -30.26
C MET A 337 -3.03 19.73 -30.08
N ALA A 338 -2.73 20.80 -29.34
CA ALA A 338 -1.35 21.20 -29.04
C ALA A 338 -0.81 20.65 -27.70
N SER A 339 -1.66 20.61 -26.68
CA SER A 339 -1.28 20.26 -25.30
C SER A 339 -2.47 19.80 -24.46
N LEU A 340 -2.19 18.93 -23.49
CA LEU A 340 -3.11 18.48 -22.45
C LEU A 340 -2.51 18.86 -21.09
N TRP A 341 -2.79 20.09 -20.67
CA TRP A 341 -2.31 20.68 -19.42
C TRP A 341 -3.06 20.10 -18.21
N HIS A 342 -2.42 19.16 -17.55
CA HIS A 342 -2.81 18.68 -16.23
C HIS A 342 -2.05 19.47 -15.16
N TRP A 343 -2.74 20.00 -14.15
CA TRP A 343 -2.08 20.53 -12.96
C TRP A 343 -2.76 20.07 -11.68
N ALA A 344 -1.95 19.80 -10.66
CA ALA A 344 -2.40 19.44 -9.33
C ALA A 344 -1.55 20.17 -8.29
N SER A 345 -2.19 20.59 -7.20
CA SER A 345 -1.55 21.25 -6.07
C SER A 345 -2.20 20.77 -4.78
N LEU A 346 -1.38 20.38 -3.82
CA LEU A 346 -1.81 19.85 -2.53
C LEU A 346 -0.83 20.27 -1.44
N LYS A 347 -1.36 20.94 -0.42
CA LYS A 347 -0.67 21.31 0.81
C LYS A 347 -1.35 20.62 1.99
N VAL A 348 -0.58 19.83 2.74
CA VAL A 348 -1.08 19.06 3.90
C VAL A 348 -0.39 19.58 5.16
N SER A 349 -1.18 20.01 6.14
CA SER A 349 -0.70 20.81 7.28
C SER A 349 -1.53 20.59 8.55
N SER A 350 -1.16 21.21 9.68
CA SER A 350 -1.97 21.19 10.91
C SER A 350 -3.40 21.67 10.71
N ASP A 351 -3.61 22.57 9.76
CA ASP A 351 -4.85 23.32 9.61
C ASP A 351 -5.84 22.60 8.68
N GLY A 352 -5.37 21.55 7.99
CA GLY A 352 -6.11 20.79 6.99
C GLY A 352 -5.31 20.48 5.72
N ILE A 353 -6.05 20.13 4.69
CA ILE A 353 -5.62 20.02 3.29
C ILE A 353 -6.01 21.30 2.56
N ARG A 354 -5.14 21.83 1.71
CA ARG A 354 -5.43 22.96 0.81
C ARG A 354 -4.98 22.68 -0.61
N GLY A 355 -5.76 23.13 -1.59
CA GLY A 355 -5.40 23.17 -3.01
C GLY A 355 -4.50 24.37 -3.35
N ASP A 356 -4.56 25.42 -2.52
CA ASP A 356 -3.78 26.65 -2.61
C ASP A 356 -2.31 26.36 -2.96
N VAL A 357 -1.87 26.82 -4.14
CA VAL A 357 -0.46 26.83 -4.53
C VAL A 357 0.29 27.77 -3.58
N ALA A 358 1.50 27.39 -3.17
CA ALA A 358 2.40 28.37 -2.59
C ALA A 358 2.84 29.33 -3.70
N VAL A 359 2.26 30.53 -3.75
CA VAL A 359 2.72 31.65 -4.58
C VAL A 359 4.25 31.72 -4.51
N LYS A 360 4.91 32.06 -5.63
CA LYS A 360 6.32 32.48 -5.64
C LYS A 360 6.48 33.85 -4.97
N GLU A 361 6.09 33.94 -3.69
CA GLU A 361 6.72 34.86 -2.76
C GLU A 361 8.23 34.70 -2.94
N LYS A 362 8.96 35.83 -3.05
CA LYS A 362 10.42 35.84 -2.94
C LYS A 362 10.79 35.50 -1.49
N LYS A 363 10.66 34.22 -1.11
CA LYS A 363 10.82 33.77 0.27
C LYS A 363 12.23 34.02 0.75
N LYS A 364 12.42 35.14 1.46
CA LYS A 364 13.33 35.21 2.60
C LYS A 364 13.11 33.92 3.38
N ARG A 365 14.12 33.02 3.38
CA ARG A 365 14.03 31.69 4.04
C ARG A 365 13.45 31.91 5.43
N THR A 366 12.34 31.24 5.76
CA THR A 366 11.74 31.37 7.08
C THR A 366 12.78 30.99 8.14
N GLU A 367 12.65 31.51 9.36
CA GLU A 367 13.65 31.23 10.40
C GLU A 367 13.76 29.73 10.69
N SER A 368 12.66 28.99 10.56
CA SER A 368 12.64 27.52 10.55
C SER A 368 13.49 26.87 9.45
N GLN A 369 13.56 27.47 8.24
CA GLN A 369 14.42 27.01 7.15
C GLN A 369 15.89 27.41 7.35
N LYS A 370 16.16 28.59 7.94
CA LYS A 370 17.53 29.00 8.33
C LYS A 370 18.06 28.11 9.48
N ALA A 371 17.23 27.82 10.48
CA ALA A 371 17.54 26.93 11.59
C ALA A 371 17.73 25.48 11.14
N LEU A 372 16.91 24.99 10.18
CA LEU A 372 17.16 23.73 9.48
C LEU A 372 18.57 23.69 8.88
N GLN A 373 19.01 24.77 8.22
CA GLN A 373 20.32 24.81 7.57
C GLN A 373 21.50 24.81 8.56
N LYS A 374 21.35 25.41 9.76
CA LYS A 374 22.33 25.26 10.86
C LYS A 374 22.32 23.84 11.45
N THR A 375 21.13 23.33 11.82
CA THR A 375 20.94 22.00 12.44
C THR A 375 21.18 20.79 11.52
N PHE A 376 21.59 21.00 10.26
CA PHE A 376 22.21 19.96 9.43
C PHE A 376 23.69 19.71 9.76
N HIS A 377 24.38 20.71 10.35
CA HIS A 377 25.78 20.62 10.76
C HIS A 377 25.95 20.55 12.28
N ASP A 378 25.09 21.24 13.03
CA ASP A 378 25.11 21.17 14.50
C ASP A 378 24.77 19.76 14.99
N ARG A 379 25.60 19.22 15.89
CA ARG A 379 25.27 18.00 16.63
C ARG A 379 24.03 18.26 17.48
N LEU A 380 23.07 17.33 17.47
CA LEU A 380 21.87 17.44 18.30
C LEU A 380 22.22 17.62 19.78
N PRO A 381 21.52 18.48 20.52
CA PRO A 381 21.69 18.60 21.97
C PRO A 381 21.55 17.23 22.64
N SER A 382 22.43 16.92 23.58
CA SER A 382 22.45 15.65 24.32
C SER A 382 21.09 15.32 24.94
N GLU A 383 20.41 16.36 25.43
CA GLU A 383 19.05 16.32 26.01
C GLU A 383 17.98 15.80 25.03
N SER A 384 18.12 16.08 23.72
CA SER A 384 17.24 15.56 22.67
C SER A 384 17.36 14.04 22.48
N LEU A 385 18.41 13.41 23.03
CA LEU A 385 18.56 11.95 23.08
C LEU A 385 17.99 11.35 24.37
N LEU A 386 17.71 12.19 25.38
CA LEU A 386 17.15 11.81 26.69
C LEU A 386 15.62 11.99 26.76
N GLU A 387 15.01 12.77 25.86
CA GLU A 387 13.54 12.77 25.69
C GLU A 387 13.01 11.35 25.47
N LYS A 388 12.19 10.86 26.40
CA LYS A 388 11.45 9.59 26.23
C LYS A 388 10.63 9.67 24.95
N HIS A 389 10.88 8.73 24.01
CA HIS A 389 10.17 8.62 22.74
C HIS A 389 8.64 8.70 22.95
N LYS A 390 8.06 9.85 22.62
CA LYS A 390 6.61 10.10 22.68
C LYS A 390 5.91 9.05 21.81
N THR A 391 5.08 8.21 22.43
CA THR A 391 4.38 7.12 21.74
C THR A 391 3.28 7.69 20.84
N TYR A 392 3.27 7.23 19.58
CA TYR A 392 2.25 7.55 18.58
C TYR A 392 1.63 6.24 18.08
N ALA A 393 0.34 6.27 17.76
CA ALA A 393 -0.42 5.12 17.27
C ALA A 393 -0.03 4.74 15.82
N ALA A 394 0.35 5.74 15.02
CA ALA A 394 1.18 5.59 13.82
C ALA A 394 2.06 6.85 13.63
N ARG A 395 3.17 6.68 12.92
CA ARG A 395 4.16 7.74 12.64
C ARG A 395 4.65 7.58 11.21
N VAL A 396 4.59 8.67 10.45
CA VAL A 396 4.85 8.69 9.00
C VAL A 396 6.20 9.36 8.74
N ASP A 397 7.28 8.75 9.23
CA ASP A 397 8.64 9.31 9.24
C ASP A 397 9.58 8.72 8.19
N SER A 398 9.02 8.21 7.10
CA SER A 398 9.70 7.70 5.91
C SER A 398 8.78 7.89 4.69
N PRO A 399 9.29 7.83 3.44
CA PRO A 399 8.49 8.04 2.24
C PRO A 399 7.22 7.19 2.20
N PHE A 400 6.16 7.80 1.67
CA PHE A 400 4.84 7.18 1.50
C PHE A 400 4.18 7.65 0.20
N THR A 401 3.30 6.82 -0.33
CA THR A 401 2.31 7.23 -1.33
C THR A 401 1.06 7.71 -0.62
N TYR A 402 0.40 8.74 -1.15
CA TYR A 402 -0.87 9.23 -0.64
C TYR A 402 -1.95 9.16 -1.72
N ILE A 403 -3.19 8.96 -1.28
CA ILE A 403 -4.40 9.09 -2.09
C ILE A 403 -5.38 9.94 -1.29
N VAL A 404 -5.87 11.02 -1.89
CA VAL A 404 -6.92 11.87 -1.32
C VAL A 404 -8.23 11.49 -1.99
N MET A 405 -9.14 10.93 -1.20
CA MET A 405 -10.48 10.55 -1.65
C MET A 405 -11.53 11.55 -1.18
N VAL A 406 -12.49 11.86 -2.05
CA VAL A 406 -13.69 12.64 -1.75
C VAL A 406 -14.89 11.77 -2.08
N HIS A 407 -15.76 11.46 -1.11
CA HIS A 407 -16.88 10.52 -1.27
C HIS A 407 -16.47 9.16 -1.89
N GLY A 408 -15.26 8.69 -1.60
CA GLY A 408 -14.67 7.45 -2.13
C GLY A 408 -13.95 7.59 -3.48
N ILE A 409 -14.06 8.74 -4.17
CA ILE A 409 -13.48 8.98 -5.50
C ILE A 409 -12.06 9.55 -5.35
N PRO A 410 -11.02 8.95 -5.98
CA PRO A 410 -9.65 9.48 -5.98
C PRO A 410 -9.50 10.84 -6.69
N ILE A 411 -9.22 11.90 -5.92
CA ILE A 411 -9.04 13.26 -6.45
C ILE A 411 -7.56 13.62 -6.63
N PHE A 412 -6.70 13.16 -5.72
CA PHE A 412 -5.25 13.32 -5.82
C PHE A 412 -4.53 12.03 -5.47
N THR A 413 -3.41 11.78 -6.15
CA THR A 413 -2.43 10.78 -5.71
C THR A 413 -1.01 11.27 -5.99
N GLY A 414 -0.04 10.78 -5.22
CA GLY A 414 1.36 11.17 -5.36
C GLY A 414 2.24 10.48 -4.31
N SER A 415 3.53 10.80 -4.30
CA SER A 415 4.52 10.12 -3.46
C SER A 415 5.50 11.08 -2.82
N TYR A 416 5.48 11.19 -1.49
CA TYR A 416 6.32 12.13 -0.75
C TYR A 416 7.61 11.49 -0.26
N PHE A 417 8.75 12.07 -0.66
CA PHE A 417 10.11 11.67 -0.28
C PHE A 417 10.81 12.71 0.61
N GLY A 418 10.08 13.74 1.07
CA GLY A 418 10.61 14.88 1.83
C GLY A 418 10.86 16.12 0.94
N SER A 419 10.96 17.30 1.55
CA SER A 419 11.22 18.57 0.85
C SER A 419 12.63 19.14 1.15
N PRO A 420 13.48 19.44 0.15
CA PRO A 420 13.40 18.95 -1.24
C PRO A 420 13.59 17.43 -1.31
N PRO A 421 13.18 16.76 -2.40
CA PRO A 421 13.42 15.33 -2.55
C PRO A 421 14.93 15.00 -2.62
N PRO A 422 15.34 13.77 -2.25
CA PRO A 422 16.70 13.28 -2.54
C PRO A 422 16.99 13.18 -4.04
N LYS A 423 18.26 13.00 -4.41
CA LYS A 423 18.63 12.69 -5.80
C LYS A 423 18.14 11.28 -6.16
N SER A 424 17.88 11.02 -7.44
CA SER A 424 17.51 9.69 -7.94
C SER A 424 18.51 8.61 -7.54
N MET A 425 19.81 8.92 -7.66
CA MET A 425 20.91 8.07 -7.20
C MET A 425 20.71 7.63 -5.74
N ASP A 426 20.43 8.56 -4.81
CA ASP A 426 20.22 8.28 -3.38
C ASP A 426 19.07 7.28 -3.12
N ILE A 427 18.04 7.29 -3.97
CA ILE A 427 16.77 6.56 -3.73
C ILE A 427 16.82 5.14 -4.28
N PHE A 428 17.52 4.92 -5.40
CA PHE A 428 17.69 3.58 -5.96
C PHE A 428 18.86 2.79 -5.36
N VAL A 429 19.64 3.37 -4.42
CA VAL A 429 20.66 2.59 -3.70
C VAL A 429 19.99 1.47 -2.91
N ASN A 430 20.40 0.23 -3.18
CA ASN A 430 19.86 -0.96 -2.55
C ASN A 430 20.13 -0.96 -1.03
N ALA A 431 19.07 -0.94 -0.21
CA ALA A 431 19.19 -1.16 1.23
C ALA A 431 19.85 -2.53 1.50
N PRO A 432 20.82 -2.66 2.43
CA PRO A 432 21.55 -3.90 2.67
C PRO A 432 20.65 -5.12 2.93
N GLU A 433 21.11 -6.30 2.53
CA GLU A 433 20.41 -7.59 2.68
C GLU A 433 19.86 -7.85 4.08
N ARG A 434 20.61 -7.46 5.13
CA ARG A 434 20.19 -7.55 6.54
C ARG A 434 18.92 -6.73 6.88
N ILE A 435 18.52 -5.80 6.02
CA ILE A 435 17.27 -5.04 6.07
C ILE A 435 16.21 -5.70 5.18
N ARG A 436 16.59 -6.20 3.99
CA ARG A 436 15.71 -6.86 3.01
C ARG A 436 15.15 -8.18 3.50
N HIS A 437 16.02 -9.11 3.90
CA HIS A 437 15.64 -10.44 4.41
C HIS A 437 15.19 -10.41 5.87
N ARG A 438 14.99 -9.21 6.43
CA ARG A 438 14.32 -9.04 7.72
C ARG A 438 12.81 -9.19 7.50
N HIS A 439 12.40 -10.43 7.17
CA HIS A 439 11.01 -10.86 6.99
C HIS A 439 10.09 -10.12 7.94
N THR A 440 8.95 -9.67 7.43
CA THR A 440 7.94 -8.88 8.16
C THR A 440 7.69 -9.50 9.53
N ALA A 441 8.32 -8.92 10.53
CA ALA A 441 8.18 -9.32 11.92
C ALA A 441 6.84 -8.78 12.43
N ILE A 442 5.76 -9.35 11.88
CA ILE A 442 4.41 -9.32 12.45
C ILE A 442 4.61 -9.45 13.95
N ASN A 443 4.20 -8.42 14.70
CA ASN A 443 4.50 -8.31 16.12
C ASN A 443 3.73 -9.39 16.90
N ARG A 444 4.23 -10.64 16.83
CA ARG A 444 3.93 -11.75 17.73
C ARG A 444 4.27 -11.25 19.12
N LYS A 445 3.26 -10.70 19.80
CA LYS A 445 3.33 -10.06 21.12
C LYS A 445 4.38 -10.79 21.95
N ARG A 446 5.47 -10.10 22.32
CA ARG A 446 6.60 -10.69 23.07
C ARG A 446 6.02 -11.55 24.18
N LYS A 447 6.12 -12.88 24.05
CA LYS A 447 5.57 -13.79 25.07
C LYS A 447 6.19 -13.38 26.40
N ALA A 448 5.36 -13.14 27.40
CA ALA A 448 5.82 -12.75 28.73
C ALA A 448 6.89 -13.76 29.20
N LYS A 449 7.92 -13.30 29.90
CA LYS A 449 9.00 -14.18 30.37
C LYS A 449 8.39 -15.31 31.20
N ASP A 450 8.34 -16.54 30.66
CA ASP A 450 7.85 -17.74 31.36
C ASP A 450 8.43 -17.74 32.79
N THR A 451 7.56 -17.71 33.80
CA THR A 451 7.96 -17.68 35.21
C THR A 451 8.77 -18.93 35.58
N ARG A 452 9.52 -18.90 36.69
CA ARG A 452 10.31 -20.06 37.15
C ARG A 452 9.44 -21.33 37.28
N LYS A 453 8.17 -21.18 37.73
CA LYS A 453 7.16 -22.26 37.81
C LYS A 453 6.71 -22.77 36.42
N GLN A 454 6.39 -21.88 35.49
CA GLN A 454 6.02 -22.25 34.12
C GLN A 454 7.17 -22.92 33.35
N LYS A 455 8.40 -22.42 33.49
CA LYS A 455 9.61 -23.06 32.92
C LYS A 455 9.85 -24.46 33.47
N LEU A 456 9.59 -24.68 34.77
CA LEU A 456 9.71 -25.98 35.40
C LEU A 456 8.67 -26.97 34.84
N LEU A 457 7.38 -26.59 34.83
CA LEU A 457 6.29 -27.40 34.28
C LEU A 457 6.51 -27.75 32.80
N ARG A 458 7.04 -26.80 32.01
CA ARG A 458 7.34 -27.00 30.59
C ARG A 458 8.56 -27.90 30.34
N LYS A 459 9.52 -27.95 31.27
CA LYS A 459 10.56 -28.99 31.28
C LYS A 459 9.98 -30.35 31.67
N LEU A 460 9.10 -30.39 32.68
CA LEU A 460 8.50 -31.62 33.22
C LEU A 460 7.66 -32.35 32.16
N ARG A 461 6.76 -31.63 31.46
CA ARG A 461 6.01 -32.16 30.31
C ARG A 461 6.95 -32.67 29.20
N LYS A 462 8.03 -31.94 28.89
CA LYS A 462 9.05 -32.40 27.92
C LYS A 462 9.86 -33.61 28.37
N SER A 463 9.92 -33.93 29.67
CA SER A 463 10.47 -35.22 30.14
C SER A 463 9.43 -36.33 30.05
N GLU A 464 8.17 -36.09 30.42
CA GLU A 464 7.08 -37.08 30.29
C GLU A 464 6.84 -37.46 28.82
N GLU A 465 6.81 -36.48 27.91
CA GLU A 465 6.76 -36.69 26.45
C GLU A 465 7.94 -37.57 25.99
N ARG A 466 9.13 -37.37 26.55
CA ARG A 466 10.36 -38.13 26.20
C ARG A 466 10.44 -39.51 26.83
N GLU A 467 9.75 -39.78 27.93
CA GLU A 467 9.60 -41.15 28.45
C GLU A 467 8.52 -41.89 27.65
N LYS A 468 7.33 -41.30 27.44
CA LYS A 468 6.28 -41.88 26.59
C LYS A 468 6.77 -42.19 25.16
N GLU A 469 7.60 -41.34 24.57
CA GLU A 469 8.25 -41.59 23.27
C GLU A 469 9.26 -42.75 23.32
N LYS A 470 9.98 -42.95 24.43
CA LYS A 470 10.88 -44.11 24.63
C LYS A 470 10.10 -45.40 24.87
N ASP A 471 9.02 -45.36 25.64
CA ASP A 471 8.24 -46.53 25.98
C ASP A 471 7.39 -47.01 24.81
N ARG A 472 6.87 -46.08 23.97
CA ARG A 472 6.35 -46.43 22.63
C ARG A 472 7.40 -47.17 21.80
N LYS A 473 8.65 -46.68 21.78
CA LYS A 473 9.78 -47.32 21.07
C LYS A 473 10.30 -48.60 21.71
N ARG A 474 9.86 -48.95 22.93
CA ARG A 474 10.06 -50.27 23.55
C ARG A 474 8.96 -51.22 23.09
N ALA A 475 7.69 -50.83 23.21
CA ALA A 475 6.55 -51.59 22.72
C ALA A 475 6.66 -51.92 21.21
N GLU A 476 7.05 -50.97 20.36
CA GLU A 476 7.32 -51.20 18.93
C GLU A 476 8.44 -52.24 18.70
N LYS A 477 9.45 -52.31 19.57
CA LYS A 477 10.54 -53.29 19.48
C LYS A 477 10.13 -54.67 19.99
N GLU A 478 9.23 -54.73 20.97
CA GLU A 478 8.67 -55.99 21.50
C GLU A 478 7.68 -56.60 20.51
N GLN A 479 6.80 -55.79 19.91
CA GLN A 479 5.96 -56.21 18.78
C GLN A 479 6.80 -56.72 17.60
N LYS A 480 7.88 -56.03 17.23
CA LYS A 480 8.83 -56.47 16.18
C LYS A 480 9.72 -57.66 16.58
N LYS A 481 9.77 -58.05 17.86
CA LYS A 481 10.35 -59.33 18.29
C LYS A 481 9.33 -60.46 18.19
N ASN A 482 8.09 -60.23 18.61
CA ASN A 482 7.04 -61.25 18.54
C ASN A 482 6.69 -61.60 17.10
N SER A 483 6.57 -60.63 16.18
CA SER A 483 6.33 -60.92 14.75
C SER A 483 7.49 -61.63 14.05
N LYS A 484 8.71 -61.57 14.59
CA LYS A 484 9.86 -62.38 14.15
C LYS A 484 9.92 -63.77 14.78
N ARG A 485 9.04 -64.09 15.73
CA ARG A 485 8.95 -65.40 16.39
C ARG A 485 7.80 -66.26 15.87
N SER A 486 6.97 -65.71 14.98
CA SER A 486 5.79 -66.33 14.36
C SER A 486 5.93 -66.51 12.84
N ALA A 487 7.18 -66.57 12.33
CA ALA A 487 7.48 -66.64 10.89
C ALA A 487 8.39 -67.84 10.58
N SER A 488 7.78 -69.01 10.43
CA SER A 488 8.44 -70.22 9.93
C SER A 488 8.64 -70.12 8.41
N PRO A 489 9.84 -70.41 7.86
CA PRO A 489 10.07 -70.34 6.42
C PRO A 489 9.61 -71.61 5.67
N PRO A 490 8.91 -71.48 4.52
CA PRO A 490 8.83 -72.52 3.51
C PRO A 490 10.17 -72.72 2.77
N ALA A 491 10.26 -73.79 1.98
CA ALA A 491 11.53 -74.29 1.44
C ALA A 491 12.06 -73.56 0.18
N THR A 492 13.34 -73.81 -0.09
CA THR A 492 14.12 -73.46 -1.30
C THR A 492 13.54 -74.09 -2.58
N PRO A 493 13.93 -73.60 -3.78
CA PRO A 493 15.00 -74.35 -4.48
C PRO A 493 16.13 -73.48 -5.03
N SER A 494 17.25 -74.15 -5.30
CA SER A 494 18.53 -73.60 -5.74
C SER A 494 18.57 -73.24 -7.23
N ALA A 495 19.46 -72.30 -7.60
CA ALA A 495 20.37 -72.48 -8.73
C ALA A 495 21.63 -71.61 -8.54
N THR A 496 22.81 -72.19 -8.78
CA THR A 496 24.11 -71.51 -8.78
C THR A 496 24.60 -71.39 -10.22
N THR A 497 25.34 -70.32 -10.57
CA THR A 497 26.56 -70.37 -11.40
C THR A 497 27.29 -69.01 -11.27
N THR A 498 28.62 -69.02 -11.40
CA THR A 498 29.53 -67.89 -11.19
C THR A 498 30.38 -67.66 -12.44
N THR A 499 30.75 -66.41 -12.79
CA THR A 499 32.13 -66.01 -13.27
C THR A 499 32.21 -64.55 -13.78
N THR A 500 33.16 -63.78 -13.22
CA THR A 500 34.10 -62.77 -13.84
C THR A 500 33.54 -61.66 -14.78
N THR A 501 34.27 -60.61 -15.23
CA THR A 501 35.72 -60.26 -15.29
C THR A 501 35.92 -58.72 -15.42
N SER A 502 37.16 -58.20 -15.23
CA SER A 502 37.73 -56.91 -15.73
C SER A 502 37.06 -55.57 -15.32
N ASP A 503 37.75 -54.58 -14.73
CA ASP A 503 38.86 -53.71 -15.21
C ASP A 503 38.45 -52.67 -16.27
N SER A 504 38.91 -51.41 -16.28
CA SER A 504 39.78 -50.60 -15.38
C SER A 504 39.55 -49.08 -15.72
N SER A 505 40.32 -48.02 -15.39
CA SER A 505 41.65 -47.77 -14.79
C SER A 505 41.78 -46.30 -14.30
N LYS A 506 42.93 -45.94 -13.68
CA LYS A 506 43.53 -44.58 -13.56
C LYS A 506 42.88 -43.53 -12.61
N SER A 507 43.62 -42.71 -11.87
CA SER A 507 45.09 -42.70 -11.62
C SER A 507 45.53 -41.83 -10.43
N SER A 508 46.52 -42.33 -9.66
CA SER A 508 47.65 -41.63 -9.00
C SER A 508 47.43 -40.47 -8.00
N SER A 509 48.25 -40.30 -6.94
CA SER A 509 49.25 -41.18 -6.29
C SER A 509 49.83 -40.55 -5.00
N SER A 510 50.59 -41.37 -4.26
CA SER A 510 51.58 -41.03 -3.21
C SER A 510 51.09 -40.84 -1.77
N SER A 511 51.88 -41.16 -0.73
CA SER A 511 52.42 -42.49 -0.34
C SER A 511 53.36 -42.37 0.87
N LYS A 512 53.07 -43.10 1.95
CA LYS A 512 53.96 -43.75 2.95
C LYS A 512 53.08 -44.10 4.18
N SER A 513 52.83 -45.34 4.63
CA SER A 513 53.65 -46.55 4.86
C SER A 513 54.67 -46.38 6.01
N SER A 514 54.76 -47.19 7.08
CA SER A 514 54.00 -48.34 7.66
C SER A 514 54.54 -48.50 9.13
N PRO A 515 54.56 -49.67 9.86
CA PRO A 515 53.78 -50.92 9.86
C PRO A 515 53.26 -51.41 11.26
N LEU A 516 52.49 -52.53 11.29
CA LEU A 516 52.33 -53.59 12.35
C LEU A 516 51.98 -53.19 13.84
N SER A 517 50.96 -53.69 14.56
CA SER A 517 50.42 -55.07 14.85
C SER A 517 51.25 -55.88 15.89
N PRO A 518 50.68 -56.81 16.73
CA PRO A 518 49.40 -57.55 16.60
C PRO A 518 48.55 -57.83 17.90
N LYS A 519 47.52 -58.70 17.75
CA LYS A 519 46.78 -59.64 18.68
C LYS A 519 47.10 -59.65 20.20
N VAL A 520 46.17 -59.71 21.19
CA VAL A 520 44.93 -60.50 21.48
C VAL A 520 45.12 -61.79 22.32
N SER A 521 44.77 -61.73 23.63
CA SER A 521 44.27 -62.81 24.56
C SER A 521 44.12 -62.20 25.98
N ILE A 522 42.94 -61.96 26.60
CA ILE A 522 41.90 -62.84 27.21
C ILE A 522 42.40 -63.57 28.49
N ILE A 523 41.52 -63.68 29.52
CA ILE A 523 41.69 -64.33 30.85
C ILE A 523 42.40 -63.39 31.89
N ASP A 524 41.91 -63.12 33.12
CA ASP A 524 40.81 -63.70 33.93
C ASP A 524 40.11 -62.75 34.95
N LYS A 525 39.03 -63.28 35.56
CA LYS A 525 38.55 -63.13 36.96
C LYS A 525 37.69 -61.92 37.45
N LYS A 526 36.63 -62.36 38.14
CA LYS A 526 35.83 -61.78 39.26
C LYS A 526 34.85 -60.63 38.99
N GLU A 527 33.57 -60.94 39.27
CA GLU A 527 32.56 -59.96 39.65
C GLU A 527 32.93 -59.27 40.98
N GLU A 528 32.72 -57.96 41.07
CA GLU A 528 32.54 -57.29 42.36
C GLU A 528 31.41 -56.25 42.28
N LYS A 529 30.45 -56.32 43.20
CA LYS A 529 29.19 -55.56 43.13
C LYS A 529 29.35 -54.11 43.60
N GLN A 530 30.03 -53.27 42.81
CA GLN A 530 30.04 -51.83 43.06
C GLN A 530 28.63 -51.22 42.88
N LYS A 531 28.04 -50.75 43.99
CA LYS A 531 26.77 -50.03 44.01
C LYS A 531 26.93 -48.63 43.40
N GLU A 532 26.70 -48.48 42.10
CA GLU A 532 26.60 -47.16 41.45
C GLU A 532 25.57 -46.27 42.15
N LYS A 533 26.04 -45.20 42.81
CA LYS A 533 25.19 -44.21 43.48
C LYS A 533 24.46 -43.35 42.45
N SER A 534 23.32 -43.84 41.95
CA SER A 534 22.49 -43.14 40.97
C SER A 534 22.20 -41.68 41.39
N LYS A 535 22.70 -40.74 40.57
CA LYS A 535 22.61 -39.29 40.79
C LYS A 535 21.16 -38.75 40.71
N SER A 536 20.17 -39.60 40.38
CA SER A 536 18.74 -39.26 40.42
C SER A 536 18.15 -39.20 41.84
N SER A 537 18.77 -39.90 42.80
CA SER A 537 18.26 -40.05 44.17
C SER A 537 18.21 -38.73 44.96
N GLY A 538 19.21 -37.86 44.80
CA GLY A 538 19.31 -36.58 45.52
C GLY A 538 18.16 -35.62 45.22
N TRP A 539 17.76 -35.50 43.95
CA TRP A 539 16.67 -34.59 43.55
C TRP A 539 15.30 -35.04 44.04
N ARG A 540 15.02 -36.35 44.07
CA ARG A 540 13.77 -36.88 44.66
C ARG A 540 13.71 -36.63 46.17
N ARG A 541 14.84 -36.81 46.89
CA ARG A 541 14.93 -36.47 48.32
C ARG A 541 14.75 -34.97 48.59
N LEU A 542 15.31 -34.10 47.74
CA LEU A 542 15.15 -32.64 47.86
C LEU A 542 13.70 -32.20 47.63
N ALA A 543 13.01 -32.76 46.63
CA ALA A 543 11.60 -32.46 46.37
C ALA A 543 10.72 -32.82 47.58
N ASN A 544 10.86 -34.04 48.10
CA ASN A 544 10.05 -34.50 49.25
C ASN A 544 10.34 -33.68 50.53
N ARG A 545 11.58 -33.18 50.71
CA ARG A 545 11.93 -32.27 51.82
C ARG A 545 11.27 -30.89 51.69
N ILE A 546 11.04 -30.39 50.48
CA ILE A 546 10.34 -29.12 50.25
C ILE A 546 8.84 -29.27 50.54
N PHE A 547 8.21 -30.38 50.11
CA PHE A 547 6.77 -30.61 50.36
C PHE A 547 6.44 -30.96 51.81
N ARG A 548 7.37 -31.53 52.59
CA ARG A 548 7.17 -31.77 54.04
C ARG A 548 7.31 -30.54 54.96
N ARG A 549 7.61 -29.35 54.43
CA ARG A 549 7.64 -28.07 55.22
C ARG A 549 6.40 -27.19 54.99
N ARG A 550 5.27 -27.82 54.66
CA ARG A 550 3.92 -27.21 54.63
C ARG A 550 2.86 -28.25 55.01
N ASN A 551 2.92 -28.66 56.27
CA ASN A 551 1.77 -28.69 57.17
C ASN A 551 2.15 -27.80 58.36
#